data_AF-A0A7L4PNI6-F1
#
_entry.id   AF-A0A7L4PNI6-F1
#
_cell.length_a   1.000
_cell.length_b   1.000
_cell.length_c   1.000
_cell.angle_alpha   90.00
_cell.angle_beta   90.00
_cell.angle_gamma   90.00
#
_symmetry.space_group_name_H-M   'P 1'
#
loop_
_entity.id
_entity.type
_entity.pdbx_description
1 polymer ?
#
loop_
_entity_poly.entity_id
_entity_poly.type
_entity_poly.pdbx_seq_one_letter_code
_entity_poly.pdbx_strand_id
1 'polypeptide(L)' 'MKYEVFYGKGMGKVKKEYPEIYEVIKKLNEVVYTGKVLDYKTQKLIAIAITASHCDETATE' A
#
# COMPACT_ATOMS: atom_id res chain seq x y z
N MET A 1 -1.81 0.68 4.42
CA MET A 1 -3.00 1.21 5.10
C MET A 1 -2.59 1.94 6.37
N LYS A 2 -3.36 2.95 6.81
CA LYS A 2 -3.34 3.42 8.21
C LYS A 2 -4.79 3.29 8.68
N TYR A 3 -5.02 2.68 9.84
CA TYR A 3 -6.37 2.40 10.35
C TYR A 3 -7.25 1.59 9.37
N GLU A 4 -6.66 0.60 8.69
CA GLU A 4 -7.34 -0.23 7.68
C GLU A 4 -7.87 0.50 6.42
N VAL A 5 -7.57 1.79 6.26
CA VAL A 5 -7.99 2.57 5.08
C VAL A 5 -6.83 2.72 4.10
N PHE A 6 -7.14 2.50 2.82
CA PHE A 6 -6.29 2.91 1.70
C PHE A 6 -6.65 4.35 1.33
N TYR A 7 -5.67 5.25 1.35
CA TYR A 7 -5.87 6.69 1.07
C TYR A 7 -5.86 7.02 -0.44
N GLY A 8 -5.54 6.06 -1.30
CA GLY A 8 -5.52 6.28 -2.75
C GLY A 8 -6.93 6.42 -3.33
N LYS A 9 -7.15 7.46 -4.16
CA LYS A 9 -8.43 7.77 -4.82
C LYS A 9 -9.01 6.56 -5.60
N GLY A 10 -8.16 5.68 -6.13
CA GLY A 10 -8.59 4.49 -6.87
C GLY A 10 -9.18 3.36 -6.01
N MET A 11 -8.77 3.23 -4.74
CA MET A 11 -9.15 2.08 -3.91
C MET A 11 -10.62 2.11 -3.48
N GLY A 12 -11.25 3.29 -3.45
CA GLY A 12 -12.69 3.41 -3.23
C GLY A 12 -13.51 2.78 -4.35
N LYS A 13 -13.09 2.97 -5.61
CA LYS A 13 -13.75 2.37 -6.78
C LYS A 13 -13.55 0.85 -6.81
N VAL A 14 -12.32 0.39 -6.57
CA VAL A 14 -11.99 -1.04 -6.50
C VAL A 14 -12.82 -1.75 -5.43
N LYS A 15 -12.98 -1.15 -4.24
CA LYS A 15 -13.83 -1.72 -3.18
C LYS A 15 -15.29 -1.92 -3.61
N LYS A 16 -15.83 -1.01 -4.43
CA LYS A 16 -17.23 -1.02 -4.86
C LYS A 16 -17.47 -1.96 -6.05
N GLU A 17 -16.57 -1.94 -7.03
CA GLU A 17 -16.74 -2.65 -8.30
C GLU A 17 -16.11 -4.05 -8.30
N TYR A 18 -15.06 -4.26 -7.48
CA TYR A 18 -14.29 -5.50 -7.42
C TYR A 18 -13.95 -5.85 -5.95
N PRO A 19 -14.95 -6.16 -5.12
CA PRO A 19 -14.75 -6.40 -3.68
C PRO A 19 -13.79 -7.57 -3.39
N GLU A 20 -13.81 -8.62 -4.21
CA GLU A 20 -12.89 -9.76 -4.10
C GLU A 20 -11.43 -9.36 -4.35
N ILE A 21 -11.19 -8.48 -5.34
CA ILE A 21 -9.85 -7.95 -5.63
C ILE A 21 -9.41 -7.05 -4.47
N TYR A 22 -10.31 -6.22 -3.96
CA TYR A 22 -10.03 -5.37 -2.80
C TYR A 22 -9.57 -6.19 -1.58
N GLU A 23 -10.25 -7.29 -1.28
CA GLU A 23 -9.89 -8.17 -0.17
C GLU A 23 -8.53 -8.86 -0.37
N VAL A 24 -8.21 -9.29 -1.59
CA VAL A 24 -6.88 -9.83 -1.90
C VAL A 24 -5.80 -8.77 -1.73
N ILE A 25 -6.04 -7.53 -2.19
CA ILE A 25 -5.10 -6.41 -2.01
C ILE A 25 -4.92 -6.08 -0.53
N LYS A 26 -5.99 -6.11 0.28
CA LYS A 26 -5.93 -5.89 1.73
C LYS A 26 -5.02 -6.92 2.39
N LYS A 27 -5.25 -8.21 2.13
CA LYS A 27 -4.43 -9.30 2.67
C LYS A 27 -2.97 -9.20 2.22
N LEU A 28 -2.74 -8.88 0.94
CA LEU A 28 -1.38 -8.68 0.44
C LEU A 28 -0.67 -7.53 1.17
N ASN A 29 -1.36 -6.40 1.39
CA ASN A 29 -0.77 -5.26 2.11
C ASN A 29 -0.34 -5.65 3.54
N GLU A 30 -1.18 -6.42 4.22
CA GLU A 30 -0.91 -6.92 5.57
C GLU A 30 0.32 -7.85 5.58
N VAL A 31 0.37 -8.83 4.67
CA VAL A 31 1.50 -9.77 4.60
C VAL A 31 2.81 -9.07 4.27
N VAL A 32 2.82 -8.13 3.32
CA VAL A 32 4.03 -7.39 2.93
C VAL A 32 4.59 -6.56 4.09
N TYR A 33 3.71 -5.94 4.88
CA TYR A 33 4.09 -5.08 6.00
C TYR A 33 4.19 -5.80 7.36
N THR A 34 4.01 -7.12 7.36
CA THR A 34 4.28 -7.98 8.53
C THR A 34 5.66 -8.60 8.37
N GLY A 35 6.70 -7.76 8.51
CA GLY A 35 8.09 -8.17 8.37
C GLY A 35 8.55 -9.15 9.44
N LYS A 36 9.36 -10.15 9.06
CA LYS A 36 10.01 -11.07 10.02
C LYS A 36 11.22 -10.46 10.73
N VAL A 37 11.88 -9.49 10.08
CA VAL A 37 13.14 -8.89 10.53
C VAL A 37 13.09 -7.37 10.46
N LEU A 38 12.56 -6.83 9.35
CA LEU A 38 12.41 -5.38 9.16
C LEU A 38 11.12 -4.90 9.81
N ASP A 39 11.22 -3.81 10.56
CA ASP A 39 10.07 -3.16 11.15
C ASP A 39 9.24 -2.41 10.10
N TYR A 40 8.00 -2.09 10.47
CA TYR A 40 7.06 -1.42 9.57
C TYR A 40 7.59 -0.08 9.06
N LYS A 41 8.31 0.67 9.91
CA LYS A 41 8.88 1.97 9.55
C LYS A 41 9.94 1.81 8.45
N THR A 42 10.86 0.86 8.59
CA THR A 42 11.89 0.59 7.58
C THR A 42 11.26 0.12 6.27
N GLN A 43 10.29 -0.79 6.32
CA GLN A 43 9.56 -1.24 5.12
C GLN A 43 8.83 -0.09 4.41
N LYS A 44 8.33 0.91 5.15
CA LYS A 44 7.71 2.11 4.56
C LYS A 44 8.74 3.03 3.91
N LEU A 45 9.92 3.19 4.48
CA LEU A 45 11.01 3.95 3.86
C LEU A 45 11.47 3.29 2.56
N ILE A 46 11.59 1.95 2.54
CA ILE A 46 11.89 1.19 1.31
C ILE A 46 10.81 1.44 0.25
N ALA A 47 9.54 1.41 0.63
CA ALA A 47 8.44 1.68 -0.31
C ALA A 47 8.54 3.09 -0.92
N ILE A 48 8.82 4.11 -0.12
CA ILE A 48 9.01 5.50 -0.62
C ILE A 48 10.20 5.55 -1.59
N ALA A 49 11.33 4.92 -1.25
CA ALA A 49 12.51 4.91 -2.11
C ALA A 49 12.24 4.25 -3.47
N ILE A 50 11.51 3.12 -3.49
CA ILE A 50 11.10 2.45 -4.72
C ILE A 50 10.20 3.37 -5.55
N THR A 51 9.16 3.97 -4.96
CA THR A 51 8.22 4.80 -5.71
C THR A 51 8.90 6.07 -6.25
N ALA A 52 9.73 6.73 -5.44
CA ALA A 52 10.49 7.91 -5.86
C ALA A 52 11.49 7.60 -6.98
N SER A 53 12.05 6.39 -7.01
CA SER A 53 12.96 5.96 -8.09
C SER A 53 12.27 5.77 -9.45
N HIS A 54 10.93 5.70 -9.47
CA HIS A 54 10.17 5.47 -10.70
C HIS A 54 9.83 6.74 -11.49
N CYS A 55 10.37 7.91 -11.09
CA CYS A 55 10.06 9.22 -11.69
C CYS A 55 8.55 9.56 -11.70
N ASP A 56 7.77 9.02 -10.76
CA ASP A 56 6.37 9.38 -10.55
C ASP A 56 6.28 10.48 -9.48
N GLU A 57 5.96 11.71 -9.90
CA GLU A 57 5.87 12.87 -9.00
C GLU A 57 4.74 12.76 -7.97
N THR A 58 3.76 11.88 -8.17
CA THR A 58 2.64 11.66 -7.24
C THR A 58 2.98 10.73 -6.07
N ALA A 59 4.21 10.22 -6.03
CA ALA A 59 4.69 9.25 -5.04
C ALA A 59 4.80 9.78 -3.60
N THR A 60 4.96 11.10 -3.44
CA THR A 60 5.26 11.75 -2.15
C THR A 60 4.11 12.56 -1.55
N GLU A 61 2.98 12.70 -2.26
CA GLU A 61 1.79 13.45 -1.80
C GLU A 61 0.75 12.59 -1.07
#